data_AF-A0A4Q3HI41-F1
#
_entry.id   AF-A0A4Q3HI41-F1
#
_cell.length_a   1.000
_cell.length_b   1.000
_cell.length_c   1.000
_cell.angle_alpha   90.00
_cell.angle_beta   90.00
_cell.angle_gamma   90.00
#
_symmetry.space_group_name_H-M   'P 1'
#
loop_
_entity.id
_entity.type
_entity.pdbx_description
1 polymer ?
#
loop_
_entity_poly.entity_id
_entity_poly.type
_entity_poly.pdbx_seq_one_letter_code
_entity_poly.pdbx_strand_id
1 'polypeptide(L)'
;MTNVLSFDELVGSVLTTMRDATPRKTIEFGVIQGFCRDFAEDLAPEFVDLLNRVEGLHSLVPALEKRPDLVMAASQEKGLWSFVREKH
;
A
#
# COMPACT_ATOMS: atom_id res chain seq x y z
N MET A 1 13.09 -3.49 -19.64
CA MET A 1 12.52 -2.15 -19.45
C MET A 1 12.20 -2.04 -17.99
N THR A 2 12.96 -1.25 -17.22
CA THR A 2 12.60 -0.93 -15.83
C THR A 2 11.35 -0.07 -15.91
N ASN A 3 10.18 -0.64 -15.61
CA ASN A 3 8.97 0.14 -15.40
C ASN A 3 9.23 1.00 -14.17
N VAL A 4 9.61 2.26 -14.37
CA VAL A 4 9.72 3.22 -13.27
C VAL A 4 8.29 3.51 -12.84
N LEU A 5 7.82 2.82 -11.81
CA LEU A 5 6.55 3.13 -11.16
C LEU A 5 6.78 4.32 -10.23
N SER A 6 5.84 5.27 -10.21
CA SER A 6 5.76 6.23 -9.12
C SER A 6 5.42 5.53 -7.80
N PHE A 7 5.72 6.18 -6.66
CA PHE A 7 5.36 5.66 -5.34
C PHE A 7 3.87 5.37 -5.21
N ASP A 8 3.05 6.25 -5.79
CA ASP A 8 1.61 6.11 -5.84
C ASP A 8 1.19 4.86 -6.66
N GLU A 9 1.82 4.59 -7.79
CA GLU A 9 1.54 3.38 -8.60
C GLU A 9 2.01 2.09 -7.92
N LEU A 10 3.15 2.11 -7.24
CA LEU A 10 3.63 1.00 -6.41
C LEU A 10 2.59 0.64 -5.34
N VAL A 11 2.14 1.64 -4.56
CA VAL A 11 1.13 1.45 -3.51
C VAL A 11 -0.18 0.92 -4.11
N GLY A 12 -0.63 1.47 -5.24
CA GLY A 12 -1.84 0.98 -5.91
C GLY A 12 -1.75 -0.48 -6.36
N SER A 13 -0.59 -0.87 -6.89
CA SER A 13 -0.31 -2.25 -7.32
C SER A 13 -0.34 -3.20 -6.13
N VAL A 14 0.34 -2.85 -5.04
CA VAL A 14 0.33 -3.62 -3.78
C VAL A 14 -1.09 -3.77 -3.26
N LEU A 15 -1.83 -2.68 -3.10
CA LEU A 15 -3.20 -2.73 -2.58
C LEU A 15 -4.12 -3.63 -3.42
N THR A 16 -4.01 -3.54 -4.74
CA THR A 16 -4.79 -4.38 -5.67
C THR A 16 -4.42 -5.85 -5.51
N THR A 17 -3.13 -6.19 -5.56
CA THR A 17 -2.66 -7.57 -5.39
C THR A 17 -3.08 -8.14 -4.04
N MET A 18 -2.88 -7.38 -2.96
CA MET A 18 -3.24 -7.81 -1.61
C MET A 18 -4.73 -8.04 -1.46
N ARG A 19 -5.55 -7.10 -1.94
CA ARG A 19 -7.02 -7.23 -1.94
C ARG A 19 -7.43 -8.49 -2.67
N ASP A 20 -6.92 -8.72 -3.88
CA ASP A 20 -7.39 -9.81 -4.73
C ASP A 20 -6.86 -11.17 -4.27
N ALA A 21 -5.70 -11.22 -3.61
CA ALA A 21 -5.08 -12.45 -3.10
C ALA A 21 -5.64 -12.96 -1.76
N THR A 22 -6.44 -12.16 -1.04
CA THR A 22 -6.93 -12.53 0.29
C THR A 22 -8.44 -12.34 0.44
N PRO A 23 -9.16 -13.20 1.18
CA PRO A 23 -10.56 -12.94 1.54
C PRO A 23 -10.69 -11.99 2.74
N ARG A 24 -9.58 -11.56 3.37
CA ARG A 24 -9.63 -10.65 4.51
C ARG A 24 -10.29 -9.32 4.13
N LYS A 25 -11.07 -8.79 5.07
CA LYS A 25 -11.74 -7.49 4.95
C LYS A 25 -10.82 -6.34 5.32
N THR A 26 -9.85 -6.60 6.18
CA THR A 26 -8.94 -5.59 6.71
C THR A 26 -7.49 -6.01 6.58
N ILE A 27 -6.63 -5.02 6.67
CA ILE A 27 -5.19 -5.15 6.61
C ILE A 27 -4.53 -4.12 7.52
N GLU A 28 -3.47 -4.54 8.20
CA GLU A 28 -2.70 -3.68 9.09
C GLU A 28 -1.74 -2.80 8.29
N PHE A 29 -1.56 -1.56 8.73
CA PHE A 29 -0.67 -0.60 8.08
C PHE A 29 0.77 -1.11 7.93
N GLY A 30 1.31 -1.76 8.98
CA GLY A 30 2.65 -2.35 8.93
C GLY A 30 2.77 -3.48 7.90
N VAL A 31 1.70 -4.23 7.65
CA VAL A 31 1.69 -5.26 6.61
C VAL A 31 1.72 -4.61 5.23
N ILE A 32 0.93 -3.55 4.99
CA ILE A 32 0.98 -2.79 3.72
C ILE A 32 2.39 -2.28 3.47
N GLN A 33 3.04 -1.69 4.48
CA GLN A 33 4.41 -1.19 4.35
C GLN A 33 5.39 -2.31 3.99
N GLY A 34 5.30 -3.47 4.64
CA GLY A 34 6.15 -4.63 4.32
C GLY A 34 6.02 -5.03 2.84
N PHE A 35 4.79 -5.16 2.33
CA PHE A 35 4.57 -5.48 0.92
C PHE A 35 5.06 -4.39 -0.03
N CYS A 36 4.87 -3.11 0.30
CA CYS A 36 5.45 -2.02 -0.50
C CYS A 36 6.98 -2.12 -0.58
N ARG A 37 7.64 -2.44 0.53
CA ARG A 37 9.10 -2.60 0.59
C ARG A 37 9.54 -3.80 -0.26
N ASP A 38 8.86 -4.92 -0.16
CA ASP A 38 9.21 -6.13 -0.92
C ASP A 38 8.95 -5.94 -2.42
N PHE A 39 7.83 -5.33 -2.82
CA PHE A 39 7.52 -5.08 -4.22
C PHE A 39 8.44 -4.01 -4.82
N ALA A 40 8.92 -3.07 -4.02
CA ALA A 40 9.85 -2.04 -4.47
C ALA A 40 11.20 -2.64 -4.93
N GLU A 41 11.67 -3.74 -4.33
CA GLU A 41 12.95 -4.37 -4.73
C GLU A 41 12.97 -4.73 -6.23
N ASP A 42 11.84 -5.15 -6.79
CA ASP A 42 11.71 -5.53 -8.18
C ASP A 42 11.15 -4.42 -9.08
N LEU A 43 10.20 -3.62 -8.56
CA LEU A 43 9.37 -2.73 -9.38
C LEU A 43 9.77 -1.26 -9.30
N ALA A 44 10.35 -0.81 -8.18
CA ALA A 44 10.77 0.58 -7.98
C ALA A 44 11.89 0.68 -6.93
N PRO A 45 13.10 0.19 -7.24
CA PRO A 45 14.19 0.05 -6.27
C PRO A 45 14.58 1.36 -5.59
N GLU A 46 14.34 2.50 -6.23
CA GLU A 46 14.59 3.84 -5.69
C GLU A 46 13.78 4.16 -4.41
N PHE A 47 12.66 3.47 -4.17
CA PHE A 47 11.85 3.68 -2.97
C PHE A 47 12.21 2.76 -1.80
N VAL A 48 13.07 1.75 -2.00
CA VAL A 48 13.45 0.81 -0.93
C VAL A 48 14.06 1.56 0.26
N ASP A 49 14.96 2.50 0.01
CA ASP A 49 15.59 3.32 1.06
C ASP A 49 14.58 4.19 1.81
N LEU A 50 13.58 4.74 1.12
CA LEU A 50 12.51 5.52 1.73
C LEU A 50 11.63 4.63 2.61
N LEU A 51 11.24 3.46 2.10
CA LEU A 51 10.35 2.51 2.75
C LEU A 51 10.96 1.85 4.00
N ASN A 52 12.29 1.85 4.12
CA ASN A 52 13.02 1.40 5.32
C ASN A 52 13.12 2.47 6.42
N ARG A 53 12.63 3.69 6.19
CA ARG A 53 12.70 4.80 7.14
C ARG A 53 11.32 5.24 7.62
N VAL A 54 11.30 6.00 8.70
CA VAL A 54 10.07 6.55 9.29
C VAL A 54 9.35 7.48 8.31
N GLU A 55 10.10 8.20 7.47
CA GLU A 55 9.58 9.06 6.39
C GLU A 55 8.77 8.28 5.35
N GLY A 56 9.12 7.01 5.10
CA GLY A 56 8.34 6.12 4.26
C GLY A 56 6.97 5.81 4.85
N LEU A 57 6.88 5.63 6.17
CA LEU A 57 5.60 5.45 6.88
C LEU A 57 4.74 6.71 6.76
N HIS A 58 5.33 7.89 6.95
CA HIS A 58 4.64 9.16 6.80
C HIS A 58 4.15 9.41 5.36
N SER A 59 4.90 8.92 4.37
CA SER A 59 4.53 9.04 2.94
C SER A 59 3.46 8.03 2.53
N LEU A 60 3.43 6.85 3.15
CA LEU A 60 2.47 5.80 2.84
C LEU A 60 1.04 6.19 3.24
N VAL A 61 0.84 6.81 4.40
CA VAL A 61 -0.52 7.19 4.85
C VAL A 61 -1.26 8.07 3.82
N PRO A 62 -0.71 9.19 3.33
CA PRO A 62 -1.33 9.98 2.27
C PRO A 62 -1.56 9.19 0.97
N ALA A 63 -0.66 8.28 0.61
CA ALA A 63 -0.83 7.44 -0.57
C ALA A 63 -2.03 6.49 -0.42
N LEU A 64 -2.30 5.98 0.78
CA LEU A 64 -3.50 5.19 1.05
C LEU A 64 -4.77 6.04 1.01
N GLU A 65 -4.74 7.25 1.57
CA GLU A 65 -5.91 8.16 1.59
C GLU A 65 -6.34 8.63 0.20
N LYS A 66 -5.40 8.70 -0.76
CA LYS A 66 -5.69 9.02 -2.17
C LYS A 66 -6.43 7.90 -2.91
N ARG A 67 -6.62 6.71 -2.30
CA ARG A 67 -7.18 5.51 -2.95
C ARG A 67 -8.41 4.96 -2.22
N PRO A 68 -9.48 5.78 -2.04
CA PRO A 68 -10.70 5.34 -1.37
C PRO A 68 -11.44 4.23 -2.13
N ASP A 69 -11.10 3.99 -3.40
CA ASP A 69 -11.58 2.89 -4.23
C ASP A 69 -10.94 1.53 -3.88
N LEU A 70 -9.78 1.53 -3.23
CA LEU A 70 -9.06 0.31 -2.84
C LEU A 70 -9.11 0.06 -1.32
N VAL A 71 -8.91 1.11 -0.53
CA VAL A 71 -8.86 1.01 0.94
C VAL A 71 -9.45 2.24 1.63
N MET A 72 -9.99 2.02 2.82
CA MET A 72 -10.43 3.09 3.73
C MET A 72 -9.90 2.84 5.13
N ALA A 73 -9.53 3.89 5.85
CA ALA A 73 -9.09 3.76 7.25
C ALA A 73 -10.22 3.15 8.10
N ALA A 74 -9.91 2.08 8.85
CA ALA A 74 -10.87 1.42 9.73
C ALA A 74 -10.96 2.09 11.12
N SER A 75 -10.00 2.97 11.45
CA SER A 75 -9.96 3.75 12.69
C SER A 75 -9.23 5.09 12.48
N GLN A 76 -9.40 6.02 13.43
CA GLN A 76 -8.71 7.32 13.40
C GLN A 76 -7.18 7.20 13.49
N GLU A 77 -6.69 6.17 14.18
CA GLU A 77 -5.26 5.91 14.35
C GLU A 77 -4.60 5.37 13.07
N LYS A 78 -5.38 5.00 12.05
CA LYS A 78 -4.91 4.50 10.74
C LYS A 78 -3.95 3.30 10.81
N GLY A 79 -3.95 2.57 11.93
CA GLY A 79 -3.23 1.30 12.08
C GLY A 79 -3.88 0.13 11.33
N LEU A 80 -5.17 0.25 11.02
CA LEU A 80 -5.96 -0.75 10.32
C LEU A 80 -6.74 -0.11 9.16
N TRP A 81 -6.75 -0.80 8.03
CA TRP A 81 -7.42 -0.37 6.80
C TRP A 81 -8.39 -1.44 6.32
N SER A 82 -9.55 -1.03 5.82
CA SER A 82 -10.55 -1.92 5.22
C SER A 82 -10.38 -1.91 3.71
N PHE A 83 -10.32 -3.09 3.10
CA PHE A 83 -10.37 -3.21 1.64
C PHE A 83 -11.75 -2.82 1.13
N VAL A 84 -11.77 -2.01 0.07
CA VAL A 84 -12.97 -1.72 -0.69
C VAL A 84 -13.07 -2.73 -1.82
N ARG A 85 -14.18 -3.47 -1.81
CA ARG A 85 -14.52 -4.46 -2.84
C ARG A 85 -15.89 -4.08 -3.37
N GLU A 86 -16.00 -3.89 -4.68
CA GLU A 86 -17.30 -3.75 -5.29
C GLU A 86 -18.08 -5.06 -5.05
N LYS A 87 -19.28 -4.95 -4.49
CA LYS A 87 -20.21 -6.08 -4.46
C LYS A 87 -20.60 -6.35 -5.92
N HIS A 88 -20.13 -7.46 -6.48
CA HIS A 88 -20.76 -8.06 -7.64
C HIS A 88 -22.19 -8.50 -7.29
#